data_AF-A0A381Q2H6-F1
#
_entry.id   AF-A0A381Q2H6-F1
#
_cell.length_a   1.000
_cell.length_b   1.000
_cell.length_c   1.000
_cell.angle_alpha   90.00
_cell.angle_beta   90.00
_cell.angle_gamma   90.00
#
_symmetry.space_group_name_H-M   'P 1'
#
loop_
_entity.id
_entity.type
_entity.pdbx_description
1 polymer ?
#
loop_
_entity_poly.entity_id
_entity_poly.type
_entity_poly.pdbx_seq_one_letter_code
_entity_poly.pdbx_strand_id
1 'polypeptide(L)'
;MVLVIAVEWNRDDIGHYDFDVDMTGPSGQSTMTINGHSEVDRRDPDSPPARTQIVMPLREIVFPEPGAYGFRIRIKGRSYEGPSLFLMELPAGSSTT
;
A
#
# COMPACT_ATOMS: atom_id res chain seq x y z
N MET A 1 10.39 -1.93 -7.24
CA MET A 1 9.73 -0.88 -6.45
C MET A 1 9.17 -1.49 -5.17
N VAL A 2 8.99 -0.72 -4.10
CA VAL A 2 8.47 -1.22 -2.82
C VAL A 2 7.46 -0.21 -2.27
N LEU A 3 6.32 -0.69 -1.81
CA LEU A 3 5.35 0.10 -1.04
C LEU A 3 5.58 -0.16 0.45
N VAL A 4 5.74 0.92 1.22
CA VAL A 4 5.89 0.86 2.68
C VAL A 4 4.72 1.60 3.31
N ILE A 5 3.99 0.93 4.20
CA ILE A 5 2.88 1.49 4.94
C ILE A 5 3.21 1.41 6.43
N ALA A 6 3.16 2.55 7.12
CA ALA A 6 3.24 2.61 8.56
C ALA A 6 1.82 2.70 9.14
N VAL A 7 1.43 1.70 9.94
CA VAL A 7 0.13 1.65 10.61
C VAL A 7 0.36 1.90 12.08
N GLU A 8 -0.33 2.91 12.63
CA GLU A 8 -0.51 3.05 14.07
C GLU A 8 -1.86 2.44 14.45
N TRP A 9 -1.82 1.45 15.34
CA TRP A 9 -3.00 0.73 15.80
C TRP A 9 -3.70 1.49 16.91
N ASN A 10 -5.00 1.26 17.09
CA ASN A 10 -5.65 1.75 18.29
C ASN A 10 -5.09 1.05 19.52
N ARG A 11 -5.24 1.67 20.70
CA ARG A 11 -4.71 1.11 21.96
C ARG A 11 -5.36 -0.22 22.36
N ASP A 12 -6.60 -0.41 21.94
CA ASP A 12 -7.41 -1.60 22.20
C ASP A 12 -7.27 -2.68 21.12
N ASP A 13 -6.54 -2.41 20.04
CA ASP A 13 -6.30 -3.40 18.98
C ASP A 13 -5.28 -4.44 19.44
N ILE A 14 -5.68 -5.72 19.37
CA ILE A 14 -4.87 -6.86 19.80
C ILE A 14 -5.19 -8.06 18.92
N GLY A 15 -4.14 -8.74 18.44
CA GLY A 15 -4.24 -9.96 17.65
C GLY A 15 -4.08 -9.73 16.15
N HIS A 16 -4.74 -10.59 15.38
CA HIS A 16 -4.55 -10.68 13.93
C HIS A 16 -5.47 -9.74 13.16
N TYR A 17 -4.90 -8.96 12.24
CA TYR A 17 -5.66 -8.08 11.36
C TYR A 17 -5.23 -8.26 9.92
N ASP A 18 -6.19 -8.65 9.08
CA ASP A 18 -6.02 -8.67 7.63
C ASP A 18 -6.03 -7.24 7.06
N PHE A 19 -5.26 -7.06 6.00
CA PHE A 19 -5.32 -5.87 5.18
C PHE A 19 -5.22 -6.23 3.70
N ASP A 20 -5.92 -5.44 2.89
CA ASP A 20 -5.86 -5.51 1.44
C ASP A 20 -5.32 -4.20 0.89
N VAL A 21 -4.53 -4.29 -0.18
CA VAL A 21 -4.09 -3.14 -0.95
C VAL A 21 -4.41 -3.36 -2.40
N ASP A 22 -5.24 -2.50 -2.97
CA ASP A 22 -5.47 -2.45 -4.40
C ASP A 22 -4.64 -1.33 -5.02
N MET A 23 -4.13 -1.58 -6.22
CA MET A 23 -3.63 -0.53 -7.09
C MET A 23 -4.60 -0.33 -8.24
N THR A 24 -5.14 0.87 -8.38
CA THR A 24 -6.10 1.22 -9.44
C THR A 24 -5.42 2.10 -10.48
N GLY A 25 -5.52 1.73 -11.75
CA GLY A 25 -4.95 2.49 -12.87
C GLY A 25 -5.83 3.65 -13.34
N PRO A 26 -5.38 4.39 -14.37
CA PRO A 26 -6.08 5.58 -14.88
C PRO A 26 -7.50 5.29 -15.38
N SER A 27 -7.73 4.14 -15.98
CA SER A 27 -9.05 3.64 -16.36
C SER A 27 -10.01 3.33 -15.19
N GLY A 28 -9.55 3.40 -13.94
CA GLY A 28 -10.33 3.05 -12.76
C GLY A 28 -10.39 1.54 -12.49
N GLN A 29 -9.72 0.71 -13.29
CA GLN A 29 -9.62 -0.73 -13.07
C GLN A 29 -8.48 -1.05 -12.09
N SER A 30 -8.74 -2.02 -11.20
CA SER A 30 -7.68 -2.57 -10.35
C SER A 30 -6.70 -3.36 -11.21
N THR A 31 -5.42 -3.00 -11.14
CA THR A 31 -4.33 -3.66 -11.86
C THR A 31 -3.55 -4.63 -10.96
N MET A 32 -3.72 -4.54 -9.65
CA MET A 32 -3.12 -5.44 -8.67
C MET A 32 -3.91 -5.40 -7.35
N THR A 33 -4.04 -6.55 -6.70
CA THR A 33 -4.49 -6.64 -5.30
C THR A 33 -3.45 -7.44 -4.51
N ILE A 34 -3.07 -6.93 -3.35
CA ILE A 34 -2.17 -7.58 -2.39
C ILE A 34 -2.93 -7.79 -1.10
N ASN A 35 -2.94 -9.03 -0.61
CA ASN A 35 -3.49 -9.37 0.71
C ASN A 35 -2.34 -9.63 1.68
N GLY A 36 -2.49 -9.20 2.92
CA GLY A 36 -1.54 -9.48 3.98
C GLY A 36 -2.20 -9.42 5.35
N HIS A 37 -1.39 -9.65 6.38
CA HIS A 37 -1.84 -9.58 7.76
C HIS A 37 -0.78 -8.96 8.66
N SER A 38 -1.23 -8.42 9.80
CA SER A 38 -0.38 -7.97 10.88
C SER A 38 -0.84 -8.60 12.18
N GLU A 39 0.11 -9.04 12.99
CA GLU A 39 -0.10 -9.35 14.40
C GLU A 39 0.14 -8.09 15.23
N VAL A 40 -0.75 -7.82 16.19
CA VAL A 40 -0.70 -6.65 17.06
C VAL A 40 -0.64 -7.12 18.50
N ASP A 41 0.52 -6.91 19.12
CA ASP A 41 0.70 -7.24 20.53
C ASP A 41 -0.03 -6.24 21.43
N ARG A 42 -0.48 -6.74 22.58
CA ARG A 42 -1.01 -5.89 23.64
C ARG A 42 0.04 -4.90 24.12
N ARG A 43 -0.32 -3.62 24.19
CA ARG A 43 0.52 -2.56 24.74
C ARG A 43 0.12 -2.19 26.16
N ASP A 44 1.12 -1.81 26.96
CA ASP A 44 0.92 -1.18 28.26
C ASP A 44 0.16 0.16 28.08
N PRO A 45 -0.80 0.51 28.95
CA PRO A 45 -1.49 1.80 28.90
C PRO A 45 -0.57 3.02 28.83
N ASP A 46 0.59 2.99 29.49
CA ASP A 46 1.55 4.09 29.56
C ASP A 46 2.52 4.10 28.37
N SER A 47 2.49 3.07 27.52
CA SER A 47 3.27 3.00 26.29
C SER A 47 2.55 3.68 25.11
N PRO A 48 3.28 4.11 24.06
CA PRO A 48 2.64 4.53 22.81
C PRO A 48 1.89 3.35 22.15
N PRO A 49 0.87 3.63 21.31
CA PRO A 49 0.17 2.59 20.57
C PRO A 49 1.12 1.72 19.73
N ALA A 50 0.67 0.50 19.40
CA ALA A 50 1.45 -0.39 18.54
C ALA A 50 1.61 0.24 17.15
N ARG A 51 2.78 0.02 16.53
CA ARG A 51 3.07 0.46 15.17
C ARG A 51 3.63 -0.70 14.37
N THR A 52 3.05 -0.96 13.20
CA THR A 52 3.56 -1.96 12.25
C THR A 52 4.05 -1.26 11.00
N GLN A 53 5.19 -1.73 10.47
CA GLN A 53 5.66 -1.39 9.13
C GLN A 53 5.35 -2.56 8.20
N ILE A 54 4.45 -2.33 7.25
CA ILE A 54 4.11 -3.28 6.21
C ILE A 54 4.96 -2.93 4.99
N VAL A 55 5.84 -3.85 4.60
CA VAL A 55 6.75 -3.68 3.46
C VAL A 55 6.34 -4.65 2.35
N MET A 56 5.83 -4.11 1.25
CA MET A 56 5.32 -4.90 0.13
C MET A 56 6.15 -4.66 -1.13
N PRO A 57 6.93 -5.66 -1.57
CA PRO A 57 7.58 -5.62 -2.86
C PRO A 57 6.54 -5.59 -3.98
N LEU A 58 6.60 -4.57 -4.81
CA LEU A 58 5.77 -4.42 -5.99
C LEU A 58 6.42 -5.19 -7.14
N ARG A 59 6.04 -6.47 -7.29
CA ARG A 59 6.60 -7.43 -8.26
C ARG A 59 5.58 -7.76 -9.34
N GLU A 60 6.09 -7.99 -10.56
CA GLU A 60 5.30 -8.46 -11.72
C GLU A 60 4.10 -7.57 -12.06
N ILE A 61 4.21 -6.27 -11.75
CA ILE A 61 3.17 -5.31 -12.05
C ILE A 61 3.17 -5.01 -13.54
N VAL A 62 2.00 -5.14 -14.14
CA VAL A 62 1.71 -4.70 -15.50
C VAL A 62 1.06 -3.32 -15.43
N PHE A 63 1.62 -2.37 -16.18
CA PHE A 63 1.04 -1.04 -16.37
C PHE A 63 0.51 -0.93 -17.80
N PRO A 64 -0.81 -1.04 -18.02
CA PRO A 64 -1.38 -1.08 -19.37
C PRO A 64 -1.28 0.25 -20.13
N GLU A 65 -1.29 1.38 -19.40
CA GLU A 65 -1.31 2.71 -19.96
C GLU A 65 -0.55 3.72 -19.07
N PRO A 66 -0.01 4.80 -19.65
CA PRO A 66 0.58 5.89 -18.87
C PRO A 66 -0.48 6.62 -18.04
N GLY A 67 -0.08 7.17 -16.89
CA GLY A 67 -0.95 7.95 -16.02
C GLY A 67 -0.78 7.67 -14.53
N ALA A 68 -1.76 8.10 -13.74
CA ALA A 68 -1.76 7.94 -12.29
C ALA A 68 -2.33 6.58 -11.86
N TYR A 69 -1.55 5.85 -11.06
CA TYR A 69 -1.95 4.63 -10.38
C TYR A 69 -2.04 4.91 -8.88
N GLY A 70 -3.24 4.79 -8.31
CA GLY A 70 -3.50 5.05 -6.89
C GLY A 70 -3.54 3.77 -6.08
N PHE A 71 -3.00 3.80 -4.86
CA PHE A 71 -3.16 2.71 -3.90
C PHE A 71 -4.35 2.96 -2.97
N ARG A 72 -5.19 1.94 -2.78
CA ARG A 72 -6.24 1.94 -1.76
C ARG A 72 -5.97 0.84 -0.75
N ILE A 73 -5.85 1.22 0.52
CA ILE A 73 -5.57 0.30 1.62
C ILE A 73 -6.86 0.06 2.40
N ARG A 74 -7.20 -1.20 2.63
CA ARG A 74 -8.35 -1.63 3.41
C ARG A 74 -7.85 -2.39 4.64
N ILE A 75 -8.20 -1.90 5.83
CA ILE A 75 -7.82 -2.53 7.11
C ILE A 75 -8.95 -2.32 8.12
N LYS A 76 -9.33 -3.37 8.86
CA LYS A 76 -10.47 -3.33 9.80
C LYS A 76 -11.78 -2.81 9.16
N GLY A 77 -12.02 -3.14 7.89
CA GLY A 77 -13.18 -2.67 7.13
C GLY A 77 -13.17 -1.17 6.78
N ARG A 78 -12.09 -0.45 7.08
CA ARG A 78 -11.91 0.97 6.73
C ARG A 78 -11.01 1.10 5.51
N SER A 79 -11.33 2.04 4.63
CA SER A 79 -10.55 2.35 3.44
C SER A 79 -9.74 3.62 3.64
N TYR A 80 -8.47 3.58 3.22
CA TYR A 80 -7.52 4.67 3.27
C TYR A 80 -6.93 4.88 1.88
N GLU A 81 -6.74 6.13 1.49
CA GLU A 81 -6.02 6.48 0.27
C GLU A 81 -4.52 6.45 0.55
N GLY A 82 -3.79 5.75 -0.32
CA GLY A 82 -2.35 5.58 -0.25
C GLY A 82 -1.59 6.58 -1.12
N PRO A 83 -0.28 6.36 -1.33
CA PRO A 83 0.48 7.13 -2.30
C PRO A 83 -0.02 6.86 -3.73
N SER A 84 0.41 7.68 -4.67
CA SER A 84 0.17 7.47 -6.10
C SER A 84 1.49 7.32 -6.85
N LEU A 85 1.48 6.48 -7.88
CA LEU A 85 2.56 6.33 -8.84
C LEU A 85 2.15 6.99 -10.14
N PHE A 86 2.98 7.87 -10.68
CA PHE A 86 2.74 8.47 -11.99
C PHE A 86 3.67 7.83 -13.02
N LEU A 87 3.08 7.09 -13.95
CA LEU A 87 3.80 6.45 -15.04
C LEU A 87 3.80 7.35 -16.27
N MET A 88 4.99 7.60 -16.81
CA MET A 88 5.19 8.37 -18.04
C MET A 88 5.94 7.53 -19.05
N GLU A 89 5.60 7.72 -20.32
CA GLU A 89 6.44 7.23 -21.41
C GLU A 89 7.69 8.12 -21.51
N LEU A 90 8.85 7.48 -21.60
CA LEU A 90 10.05 8.19 -21.99
C LEU A 90 10.07 8.29 -23.52
N PRO A 91 10.22 9.48 -24.11
CA PRO A 91 10.37 9.60 -25.56
C PRO A 91 11.55 8.76 -26.05
N ALA A 92 11.34 8.01 -27.14
CA ALA A 92 12.40 7.23 -27.77
C ALA A 92 13.48 8.19 -28.33
N GLY A 93 14.55 8.41 -27.57
CA GLY A 93 15.65 9.31 -27.95
C GLY A 93 16.44 9.91 -26.78
N SER A 94 15.91 9.87 -25.56
CA SER A 94 16.63 10.32 -24.36
C SER A 94 17.42 9.18 -23.73
N SER A 95 18.34 8.58 -24.48
CA SER A 95 19.46 7.86 -23.88
C SER A 95 20.48 8.92 -23.49
N THR A 96 20.49 9.30 -22.21
CA THR A 96 21.55 10.14 -21.64
C THR A 96 22.87 9.38 -21.77
N THR A 97 23.71 9.81 -22.73
CA THR A 97 25.12 9.45 -22.86
C THR A 97 25.93 10.13 -21.78
#